data_AF-A0A8T6CEC2-F1
#
_entry.id   AF-A0A8T6CEC2-F1
#
_cell.length_a   1.000
_cell.length_b   1.000
_cell.length_c   1.000
_cell.angle_alpha   90.00
_cell.angle_beta   90.00
_cell.angle_gamma   90.00
#
_symmetry.space_group_name_H-M   'P 1'
#
loop_
_entity.id
_entity.type
_entity.pdbx_description
1 polymer ?
#
loop_
_entity_poly.entity_id
_entity_poly.type
_entity_poly.pdbx_seq_one_letter_code
_entity_poly.pdbx_strand_id
1 'polypeptide(L)'
;MTVLSDRTIREELKSGNIVIDPLMEGCIQPASVDLHLGRSFLVFRNNHVPFIDVRAMNETLTEQVTVGDDVPFMLHPGEFVLGSTLEHVEVPA
;
A
#
# COMPACT_ATOMS: atom_id res chain seq x y z
N MET A 1 -11.62 7.99 -19.80
CA MET A 1 -10.55 7.68 -18.84
C MET A 1 -9.42 7.08 -19.64
N THR A 2 -8.23 7.65 -19.59
CA THR A 2 -7.08 7.20 -20.38
C THR A 2 -6.09 6.53 -19.44
N VAL A 3 -5.58 5.36 -19.81
CA VAL A 3 -4.54 4.64 -19.05
C VAL A 3 -3.20 4.89 -19.74
N LEU A 4 -2.14 5.14 -18.96
CA LEU A 4 -0.80 5.33 -19.50
C LEU A 4 -0.23 3.98 -19.95
N SER A 5 0.34 3.93 -21.15
CA SER A 5 1.10 2.76 -21.59
C SER A 5 2.46 2.71 -20.90
N ASP A 6 3.11 1.55 -20.91
CA ASP A 6 4.46 1.34 -20.40
C ASP A 6 5.49 2.38 -20.93
N ARG A 7 5.40 2.75 -22.21
CA ARG A 7 6.22 3.81 -22.81
C ARG A 7 6.01 5.15 -22.10
N THR A 8 4.77 5.55 -21.90
CA THR A 8 4.43 6.83 -21.25
C THR A 8 4.74 6.80 -19.75
N ILE A 9 4.51 5.68 -19.07
CA ILE A 9 4.93 5.49 -17.67
C ILE A 9 6.45 5.74 -17.54
N ARG A 10 7.26 5.16 -18.44
CA ARG A 10 8.71 5.40 -18.45
C ARG A 10 9.08 6.86 -18.75
N GLU A 11 8.31 7.56 -19.58
CA GLU A 11 8.50 8.98 -19.87
C GLU A 11 8.22 9.85 -18.64
N GLU A 12 7.12 9.61 -17.93
CA GLU A 12 6.73 10.33 -16.71
C GLU A 12 7.67 10.05 -15.52
N LEU A 13 8.16 8.81 -15.39
CA LEU A 13 9.19 8.45 -14.40
C LEU A 13 10.51 9.15 -14.69
N LYS A 14 10.90 9.26 -15.97
CA LYS A 14 12.13 9.96 -16.39
C LYS A 14 12.03 11.47 -16.24
N SER A 15 10.85 12.06 -16.44
CA SER A 15 10.64 13.49 -16.25
C SER A 15 10.53 13.88 -14.78
N GLY A 16 10.33 12.91 -13.88
CA GLY A 16 10.13 13.13 -12.45
C GLY A 16 8.72 13.60 -12.09
N ASN A 17 7.77 13.53 -13.02
CA ASN A 17 6.36 13.86 -12.75
C ASN A 17 5.70 12.78 -11.90
N ILE A 18 6.07 11.51 -12.14
CA ILE A 18 5.70 10.37 -11.31
C ILE A 18 6.98 9.88 -10.62
N VAL A 19 6.92 9.63 -9.32
CA VAL A 19 8.01 9.04 -8.56
C VAL A 19 7.55 7.70 -8.00
N ILE A 20 8.37 6.67 -8.15
CA ILE A 20 8.21 5.36 -7.50
C ILE A 20 9.58 4.98 -6.94
N ASP A 21 9.72 4.95 -5.62
CA ASP A 21 11.00 4.69 -4.95
C ASP A 21 10.86 3.65 -3.82
N PRO A 22 11.52 2.48 -3.91
CA PRO A 22 12.36 2.02 -5.01
C PRO A 22 11.54 1.47 -6.20
N LEU A 23 11.98 1.73 -7.43
CA LEU A 23 11.45 1.04 -8.62
C LEU A 23 12.30 -0.20 -8.93
N MET A 24 11.75 -1.38 -8.70
CA MET A 24 12.42 -2.65 -9.00
C MET A 24 12.43 -2.97 -10.50
N GLU A 25 13.45 -3.72 -10.92
CA GLU A 25 13.59 -4.17 -12.31
C GLU A 25 12.44 -5.11 -12.69
N GLY A 26 11.87 -4.90 -13.88
CA GLY A 26 10.79 -5.74 -14.40
C GLY A 26 9.38 -5.40 -13.91
N CYS A 27 9.22 -4.41 -13.03
CA CYS A 27 7.90 -4.05 -12.48
C CYS A 27 7.04 -3.20 -13.41
N ILE A 28 7.60 -2.59 -14.45
CA ILE A 28 6.81 -1.84 -15.44
C ILE A 28 6.13 -2.84 -16.39
N GLN A 29 4.81 -2.91 -16.29
CA GLN A 29 3.93 -3.73 -17.13
C GLN A 29 3.33 -2.89 -18.28
N PRO A 30 2.66 -3.51 -19.28
CA PRO A 30 2.17 -2.80 -20.47
C PRO A 30 1.31 -1.55 -20.22
N ALA A 31 0.62 -1.49 -19.07
CA ALA A 31 -0.21 -0.35 -18.67
C ALA A 31 -0.33 -0.22 -17.14
N SER A 32 0.67 -0.68 -16.39
CA SER A 32 0.71 -0.63 -14.92
C SER A 32 2.14 -0.73 -14.39
N VAL A 33 2.31 -0.52 -13.08
CA VAL A 33 3.55 -0.82 -12.37
C VAL A 33 3.21 -1.75 -11.20
N ASP A 34 3.91 -2.88 -11.12
CA ASP A 34 3.80 -3.80 -9.98
C ASP A 34 4.46 -3.16 -8.76
N LEU A 35 3.72 -3.11 -7.65
CA LEU A 35 4.20 -2.62 -6.35
C LEU A 35 4.34 -3.79 -5.38
N HIS A 36 5.12 -3.58 -4.33
CA HIS A 36 5.42 -4.63 -3.37
C HIS A 36 4.78 -4.33 -2.01
N LEU A 37 4.49 -5.40 -1.28
CA LEU A 37 3.89 -5.31 0.04
C LEU A 37 4.94 -4.82 1.05
N GLY A 38 4.61 -3.76 1.76
CA GLY A 38 5.37 -3.27 2.90
C GLY A 38 5.27 -4.21 4.11
N ARG A 39 6.01 -3.90 5.16
CA ARG A 39 6.13 -4.77 6.35
C ARG A 39 5.20 -4.39 7.49
N SER A 40 4.56 -3.23 7.40
CA SER A 40 3.73 -2.65 8.44
C SER A 40 2.27 -2.87 8.11
N PHE A 41 1.53 -3.40 9.08
CA PHE A 41 0.10 -3.65 8.98
C PHE A 41 -0.62 -2.98 10.14
N LEU A 42 -1.81 -2.42 9.91
CA LEU A 42 -2.74 -2.04 10.96
C LEU A 42 -3.80 -3.12 11.11
N VAL A 43 -3.88 -3.71 12.29
CA VAL A 43 -4.84 -4.76 12.64
C VAL A 43 -5.91 -4.19 13.55
N PHE A 44 -7.18 -4.54 13.31
CA PHE A 44 -8.32 -4.03 14.08
C PHE A 44 -8.52 -4.81 15.38
N ARG A 45 -8.64 -4.09 16.51
CA ARG A 45 -9.00 -4.68 17.80
C ARG A 45 -10.52 -4.63 18.02
N ASN A 46 -11.24 -5.58 17.42
CA ASN A 46 -12.71 -5.62 17.39
C ASN A 46 -13.38 -5.88 18.76
N ASN A 47 -12.61 -6.16 19.81
CA ASN A 47 -13.12 -6.47 21.15
C ASN A 47 -13.29 -5.24 22.06
N HIS A 48 -12.83 -4.05 21.65
CA HIS A 48 -12.91 -2.83 22.47
C HIS A 48 -14.12 -1.94 22.18
N VAL A 49 -14.70 -2.02 20.97
CA VAL A 49 -15.81 -1.17 20.56
C VAL A 49 -16.88 -1.95 19.80
N PRO A 50 -18.18 -1.66 20.04
CA PRO A 50 -19.28 -2.38 19.39
C PRO A 50 -19.48 -2.00 17.91
N PHE A 51 -18.95 -0.86 17.48
CA PHE A 51 -19.03 -0.36 16.11
C PHE A 51 -17.99 0.73 15.85
N ILE A 52 -17.77 1.06 14.58
CA ILE A 52 -16.88 2.16 14.14
C ILE A 52 -17.75 3.38 13.84
N ASP A 53 -17.55 4.48 14.56
CA ASP A 53 -18.12 5.80 14.24
C ASP A 53 -17.04 6.66 13.56
N VAL A 54 -17.23 6.93 12.27
CA VAL A 54 -16.28 7.71 11.46
C VAL A 54 -16.19 9.19 11.87
N ARG A 55 -17.17 9.71 12.64
CA ARG A 55 -17.16 11.09 13.13
C ARG A 55 -16.42 11.23 14.46
N ALA A 56 -16.22 10.12 15.17
CA ALA A 56 -15.51 10.07 16.43
C ALA A 56 -14.10 9.51 16.20
N MET A 57 -13.07 10.29 16.49
CA MET A 57 -11.70 9.83 16.35
C MET A 57 -11.40 8.79 17.42
N ASN A 58 -10.96 7.60 17.02
CA ASN A 58 -10.59 6.53 17.93
C ASN A 58 -9.20 5.98 17.57
N GLU A 59 -8.18 6.51 18.25
CA GLU A 59 -6.78 6.14 18.04
C GLU A 59 -6.46 4.71 18.50
N THR A 60 -7.35 4.08 19.29
CA THR A 60 -7.14 2.73 19.82
C THR A 60 -7.78 1.61 18.98
N LEU A 61 -8.45 1.97 17.87
CA LEU A 61 -9.16 1.01 17.02
C LEU A 61 -8.21 0.02 16.33
N THR A 62 -6.99 0.46 16.03
CA THR A 62 -5.99 -0.30 15.29
C THR A 62 -4.68 -0.39 16.04
N GLU A 63 -3.96 -1.49 15.85
CA GLU A 63 -2.60 -1.69 16.32
C GLU A 63 -1.68 -1.92 15.14
N GLN A 64 -0.50 -1.30 15.19
CA GLN A 64 0.54 -1.53 14.19
C GLN A 64 1.34 -2.78 14.51
N VAL A 65 1.42 -3.68 13.53
CA VAL A 65 2.24 -4.89 13.56
C VAL A 65 3.29 -4.79 12.45
N THR A 66 4.55 -4.99 12.81
CA THR A 66 5.66 -5.08 11.85
C THR A 66 6.12 -6.52 11.74
N VAL A 67 6.17 -7.02 10.51
CA VAL A 67 6.52 -8.41 10.21
C VAL A 67 8.04 -8.53 10.01
N GLY A 68 8.64 -9.59 10.55
CA GLY A 68 10.06 -9.92 10.39
C GLY A 68 10.38 -10.56 9.04
N ASP A 69 11.66 -10.73 8.70
CA ASP A 69 12.07 -11.26 7.38
C ASP A 69 11.73 -12.75 7.20
N ASP A 70 11.78 -13.51 8.30
CA ASP A 70 11.66 -14.96 8.27
C ASP A 70 10.24 -15.47 8.56
N VAL A 71 9.27 -14.57 8.78
CA VAL A 71 7.91 -14.94 9.20
C VAL A 71 6.90 -14.27 8.28
N PRO A 72 6.01 -15.01 7.61
CA PRO A 72 4.95 -14.40 6.81
C PRO A 72 3.85 -13.81 7.69
N PHE A 73 3.15 -12.79 7.16
CA PHE A 73 1.91 -12.33 7.75
C PHE A 73 0.78 -13.32 7.43
N MET A 74 0.19 -13.94 8.46
CA MET A 74 -0.95 -14.84 8.29
C MET A 74 -2.24 -14.03 8.32
N LEU A 75 -2.97 -13.97 7.21
CA LEU A 75 -4.29 -13.35 7.14
C LEU A 75 -5.36 -14.46 7.10
N HIS A 76 -6.14 -14.59 8.17
CA HIS A 76 -7.17 -15.63 8.24
C HIS A 76 -8.44 -15.22 7.47
N PRO A 77 -9.26 -16.20 7.00
CA PRO A 77 -10.51 -15.90 6.33
C PRO A 77 -11.45 -15.05 7.20
N GLY A 78 -11.97 -13.95 6.64
CA GLY A 78 -12.87 -13.04 7.35
C GLY A 78 -12.17 -11.94 8.16
N GLU A 79 -10.83 -11.94 8.21
CA GLU A 79 -10.07 -10.86 8.80
C GLU A 79 -9.85 -9.70 7.83
N PHE A 80 -9.70 -8.50 8.40
CA PHE A 80 -9.42 -7.27 7.67
C PHE A 80 -8.24 -6.55 8.30
N VAL A 81 -7.30 -6.14 7.46
CA VAL A 81 -6.06 -5.46 7.85
C VAL A 81 -5.76 -4.34 6.84
N LEU A 82 -5.07 -3.30 7.28
CA LEU A 82 -4.53 -2.29 6.38
C LEU A 82 -3.06 -2.57 6.16
N GLY A 83 -2.63 -2.66 4.91
CA GLY A 83 -1.21 -2.76 4.53
C GLY A 83 -0.74 -1.47 3.87
N SER A 84 0.58 -1.36 3.70
CA SER A 84 1.20 -0.31 2.89
C SER A 84 1.96 -0.91 1.72
N THR A 85 2.21 -0.11 0.69
CA THR A 85 3.24 -0.42 -0.30
C THR A 85 4.62 -0.31 0.34
N LEU A 86 5.60 -1.01 -0.23
CA LEU A 86 7.01 -0.82 0.08
C LEU A 86 7.50 0.50 -0.54
N GLU A 87 7.04 0.78 -1.75
CA GLU A 87 7.42 1.95 -2.52
C GLU A 87 6.71 3.20 -2.02
N HIS A 88 7.47 4.29 -2.00
CA HIS A 88 6.94 5.65 -1.96
C HIS A 88 6.51 6.07 -3.36
N VAL A 89 5.27 6.56 -3.49
CA VAL A 89 4.69 6.96 -4.77
C VAL A 89 4.27 8.44 -4.72
N GLU A 90 4.79 9.23 -5.66
CA GLU A 90 4.36 10.62 -5.87
C GLU A 90 3.73 10.77 -7.26
N VAL A 91 2.65 11.54 -7.32
CA VAL A 91 1.90 11.86 -8.54
C VAL A 91 1.87 13.36 -8.74
N PRO A 92 1.76 13.84 -9.99
CA PRO A 92 1.65 15.28 -10.24
C PRO A 92 0.35 15.83 -9.66
N ALA A 93 0.35 17.13 -9.38
CA ALA A 93 -0.79 17.87 -8.81
C ALA A 93 -2.00 17.96 -9.75
#